data_AF-A0A931HN20-F1
#
_entry.id   AF-A0A931HN20-F1
#
_cell.length_a   1.000
_cell.length_b   1.000
_cell.length_c   1.000
_cell.angle_alpha   90.00
_cell.angle_beta   90.00
_cell.angle_gamma   90.00
#
_symmetry.space_group_name_H-M   'P 1'
#
loop_
_entity.id
_entity.type
_entity.pdbx_description
1 polymer ?
#
loop_
_entity_poly.entity_id
_entity_poly.type
_entity_poly.pdbx_seq_one_letter_code
_entity_poly.pdbx_strand_id
1 'polypeptide(L)'
;MEAELPSSGWTAERLFAGPGDARERHRNTDWSATALGPVETWPMELRMAVNTVLPSEVPMLVWWGPELIQIFNDAFVPILGDKYPAAVGQRGADCWREIWDAVGSLAEEAWAGRATFTENERLFLRRHGFVEESYWTFSYSPIFDETVTPQEQPFVLGEG
;
A
#
# COMPACT_ATOMS: atom_id res chain seq x y z
N MET A 1 -13.34 1.98 -33.54
CA MET A 1 -14.42 1.21 -32.90
C MET A 1 -13.80 0.57 -31.68
N GLU A 2 -13.64 1.36 -30.62
CA GLU A 2 -13.22 0.86 -29.32
C GLU A 2 -14.38 0.06 -28.73
N ALA A 3 -14.12 -1.18 -28.35
CA ALA A 3 -15.06 -1.96 -27.57
C ALA A 3 -15.15 -1.31 -26.18
N GLU A 4 -16.34 -0.84 -25.80
CA GLU A 4 -16.64 -0.52 -24.41
C GLU A 4 -16.41 -1.80 -23.60
N LEU A 5 -15.30 -1.85 -22.85
CA LEU A 5 -15.08 -2.88 -21.86
C LEU A 5 -16.25 -2.81 -20.87
N PRO A 6 -16.84 -3.96 -20.48
CA PRO A 6 -17.93 -3.95 -19.50
C PRO A 6 -17.44 -3.21 -18.25
N SER A 7 -18.23 -2.25 -17.75
CA SER A 7 -17.92 -1.55 -16.50
C SER A 7 -17.64 -2.63 -15.46
N SER A 8 -16.37 -2.79 -15.08
CA SER A 8 -16.03 -3.75 -14.06
C SER A 8 -16.89 -3.40 -12.85
N GLY A 9 -17.61 -4.36 -12.25
CA GLY A 9 -18.56 -4.07 -11.15
C GLY A 9 -17.88 -3.59 -9.86
N TRP A 10 -16.66 -3.07 -9.96
CA TRP A 10 -15.77 -2.59 -8.92
C TRP A 10 -15.85 -1.07 -8.88
N THR A 11 -16.23 -0.56 -7.71
CA THR A 11 -16.15 0.85 -7.36
C THR A 11 -15.38 1.00 -6.05
N ALA A 12 -14.99 2.22 -5.69
CA ALA A 12 -14.40 2.49 -4.38
C ALA A 12 -15.33 2.05 -3.24
N GLU A 13 -16.64 2.29 -3.33
CA GLU A 13 -17.61 1.88 -2.32
C GLU A 13 -17.61 0.37 -2.10
N ARG A 14 -17.51 -0.40 -3.18
CA ARG A 14 -17.49 -1.86 -3.11
C ARG A 14 -16.16 -2.39 -2.59
N LEU A 15 -15.05 -1.90 -3.13
CA LEU A 15 -13.71 -2.42 -2.81
C LEU A 15 -13.33 -2.13 -1.36
N PHE A 16 -13.67 -0.95 -0.86
CA PHE A 16 -13.38 -0.51 0.49
C PHE A 16 -14.58 -0.64 1.43
N ALA A 17 -15.58 -1.47 1.12
CA ALA A 17 -16.79 -1.62 1.94
C ALA A 17 -16.50 -2.06 3.38
N GLY A 18 -17.40 -1.77 4.33
CA GLY A 18 -17.29 -2.19 5.73
C GLY A 18 -16.85 -1.07 6.70
N PRO A 19 -16.88 -1.33 8.02
CA PRO A 19 -16.51 -0.35 9.04
C PRO A 19 -14.98 -0.16 9.11
N GLY A 20 -14.54 0.98 9.62
CA GLY A 20 -13.12 1.31 9.78
C GLY A 20 -12.80 2.68 9.20
N ASP A 21 -11.99 3.45 9.94
CA ASP A 21 -11.55 4.79 9.56
C ASP A 21 -10.70 4.75 8.28
N ALA A 22 -9.79 3.77 8.16
CA ALA A 22 -8.96 3.61 6.97
C ALA A 22 -9.83 3.27 5.75
N ARG A 23 -10.77 2.32 5.90
CA ARG A 23 -11.73 1.98 4.84
C ARG A 23 -12.58 3.17 4.42
N GLU A 24 -13.10 3.93 5.38
CA GLU A 24 -13.85 5.14 5.08
C GLU A 24 -13.00 6.17 4.34
N ARG A 25 -11.75 6.35 4.76
CA ARG A 25 -10.84 7.27 4.10
C ARG A 25 -10.52 6.84 2.68
N HIS A 26 -10.26 5.55 2.45
CA HIS A 26 -10.03 5.01 1.10
C HIS A 26 -11.27 5.16 0.21
N ARG A 27 -12.49 4.94 0.73
CA ARG A 27 -13.74 5.19 -0.02
C ARG A 27 -13.87 6.65 -0.45
N ASN A 28 -13.54 7.57 0.44
CA ASN A 28 -13.68 9.01 0.23
C ASN A 28 -12.48 9.66 -0.48
N THR A 29 -11.51 8.87 -0.92
CA THR A 29 -10.33 9.37 -1.64
C THR A 29 -10.63 9.42 -3.14
N ASP A 30 -10.30 10.55 -3.76
CA ASP A 30 -10.33 10.68 -5.23
C ASP A 30 -9.12 9.96 -5.84
N TRP A 31 -9.28 8.66 -6.09
CA TRP A 31 -8.23 7.82 -6.68
C TRP A 31 -7.85 8.25 -8.09
N SER A 32 -8.75 8.92 -8.82
CA SER A 32 -8.46 9.42 -10.17
C SER A 32 -7.38 10.51 -10.19
N ALA A 33 -7.17 11.19 -9.05
CA ALA A 33 -6.11 12.17 -8.85
C ALA A 33 -4.78 11.54 -8.40
N THR A 34 -4.71 10.22 -8.22
CA THR A 34 -3.50 9.49 -7.86
C THR A 34 -2.88 8.79 -9.07
N ALA A 35 -1.62 8.35 -8.96
CA ALA A 35 -0.97 7.56 -10.02
C ALA A 35 -1.64 6.19 -10.29
N LEU A 36 -2.53 5.72 -9.40
CA LEU A 36 -3.31 4.49 -9.62
C LEU A 36 -4.52 4.70 -10.54
N GLY A 37 -4.96 5.94 -10.72
CA GLY A 37 -6.18 6.25 -11.44
C GLY A 37 -7.45 5.73 -10.73
N PRO A 38 -8.61 5.83 -11.40
CA PRO A 38 -9.89 5.43 -10.84
C PRO A 38 -9.94 3.93 -10.49
N VAL A 39 -10.63 3.56 -9.42
CA VAL A 39 -10.69 2.16 -8.91
C VAL A 39 -11.26 1.20 -9.96
N GLU A 40 -12.15 1.69 -10.81
CA GLU A 40 -12.79 0.99 -11.92
C GLU A 40 -11.78 0.50 -12.97
N THR A 41 -10.59 1.11 -13.04
CA THR A 41 -9.52 0.73 -13.98
C THR A 41 -8.40 -0.08 -13.34
N TRP A 42 -8.45 -0.30 -12.02
CA TRP A 42 -7.40 -1.06 -11.34
C TRP A 42 -7.33 -2.51 -11.85
N PRO A 43 -6.11 -3.08 -11.99
CA PRO A 43 -5.95 -4.49 -12.34
C PRO A 43 -6.54 -5.40 -11.26
N MET A 44 -6.86 -6.64 -11.64
CA MET A 44 -7.53 -7.57 -10.72
C MET A 44 -6.65 -7.88 -9.51
N GLU A 45 -5.35 -7.98 -9.72
CA GLU A 45 -4.33 -8.33 -8.75
C GLU A 45 -4.26 -7.29 -7.62
N LEU A 46 -4.31 -6.00 -7.98
CA LEU A 46 -4.42 -4.92 -6.99
C LEU A 46 -5.70 -5.06 -6.16
N ARG A 47 -6.84 -5.29 -6.82
CA ARG A 47 -8.12 -5.44 -6.12
C ARG A 47 -8.12 -6.64 -5.18
N MET A 48 -7.52 -7.75 -5.59
CA MET A 48 -7.39 -8.94 -4.77
C MET A 48 -6.46 -8.71 -3.58
N ALA A 49 -5.31 -8.04 -3.79
CA ALA A 49 -4.41 -7.67 -2.70
C ALA A 49 -5.11 -6.76 -1.67
N VAL A 50 -5.84 -5.75 -2.14
CA VAL A 50 -6.63 -4.85 -1.27
C VAL A 50 -7.70 -5.64 -0.49
N ASN A 51 -8.41 -6.57 -1.14
CA ASN A 51 -9.38 -7.44 -0.47
C ASN A 51 -8.75 -8.36 0.59
N THR A 52 -7.47 -8.71 0.46
CA THR A 52 -6.72 -9.47 1.47
C THR A 52 -6.25 -8.57 2.62
N VAL A 53 -5.74 -7.37 2.32
CA VAL A 53 -5.15 -6.46 3.30
C VAL A 53 -6.21 -5.84 4.21
N LEU A 54 -7.28 -5.29 3.65
CA LEU A 54 -8.25 -4.51 4.42
C LEU A 54 -8.93 -5.25 5.59
N PRO A 55 -9.29 -6.55 5.50
CA PRO A 55 -9.95 -7.25 6.61
C PRO A 55 -8.97 -7.79 7.66
N SER A 56 -7.66 -7.76 7.41
CA SER A 56 -6.67 -8.25 8.36
C SER A 56 -6.65 -7.42 9.65
N GLU A 57 -6.53 -8.08 10.80
CA GLU A 57 -6.29 -7.44 12.10
C GLU A 57 -4.80 -7.18 12.38
N VAL A 58 -3.91 -7.71 11.53
CA VAL A 58 -2.47 -7.42 11.56
C VAL A 58 -2.22 -6.18 10.71
N PRO A 59 -1.38 -5.23 11.15
CA PRO A 59 -1.02 -4.08 10.34
C PRO A 59 -0.48 -4.50 8.96
N MET A 60 -1.16 -4.07 7.90
CA MET A 60 -0.78 -4.40 6.54
C MET A 60 -0.92 -3.21 5.58
N LEU A 61 0.01 -3.12 4.63
CA LEU A 61 -0.09 -2.21 3.49
C LEU A 61 0.28 -2.90 2.18
N VAL A 62 -0.27 -2.36 1.08
CA VAL A 62 0.14 -2.57 -0.30
C VAL A 62 0.79 -1.29 -0.80
N TRP A 63 1.98 -1.40 -1.38
CA TRP A 63 2.52 -0.35 -2.26
C TRP A 63 2.36 -0.74 -3.72
N TRP A 64 1.56 0.03 -4.46
CA TRP A 64 1.25 -0.25 -5.86
C TRP A 64 1.83 0.80 -6.83
N GLY A 65 2.21 0.31 -8.01
CA GLY A 65 2.81 1.09 -9.09
C GLY A 65 4.28 1.49 -8.85
N PRO A 66 4.94 2.06 -9.87
CA PRO A 66 6.32 2.54 -9.78
C PRO A 66 6.48 3.68 -8.76
N GLU A 67 5.38 4.34 -8.39
CA GLU A 67 5.36 5.38 -7.37
C GLU A 67 5.08 4.83 -5.95
N LEU A 68 4.87 3.52 -5.81
CA LEU A 68 4.60 2.85 -4.54
C LEU A 68 3.47 3.54 -3.77
N ILE A 69 2.35 3.76 -4.46
CA ILE A 69 1.15 4.37 -3.88
C ILE A 69 0.58 3.43 -2.82
N GLN A 70 0.37 3.96 -1.62
CA GLN A 70 0.04 3.14 -0.45
C GLN A 70 -1.45 2.98 -0.22
N ILE A 71 -1.84 1.74 0.04
CA ILE A 71 -3.18 1.33 0.50
C ILE A 71 -2.97 0.45 1.72
N PHE A 72 -3.65 0.71 2.83
CA PHE A 72 -3.41 0.03 4.11
C PHE A 72 -4.70 -0.18 4.88
N ASN A 73 -4.68 -1.13 5.81
CA ASN A 73 -5.82 -1.45 6.67
C ASN A 73 -5.86 -0.57 7.94
N ASP A 74 -6.95 -0.69 8.69
CA ASP A 74 -7.16 0.04 9.95
C ASP A 74 -6.10 -0.26 11.00
N ALA A 75 -5.62 -1.50 11.08
CA ALA A 75 -4.56 -1.90 12.01
C ALA A 75 -3.22 -1.16 11.73
N PHE A 76 -3.03 -0.66 10.52
CA PHE A 76 -1.84 0.09 10.13
C PHE A 76 -1.90 1.58 10.54
N VAL A 77 -3.08 2.13 10.84
CA VAL A 77 -3.26 3.56 11.18
C VAL A 77 -2.41 4.00 12.39
N PRO A 78 -2.32 3.25 13.50
CA PRO A 78 -1.46 3.64 14.62
C PRO A 78 0.03 3.74 14.25
N ILE A 79 0.50 2.95 13.28
CA ILE A 79 1.89 3.00 12.81
C ILE A 79 2.17 4.33 12.13
N LEU A 80 1.23 4.81 11.31
CA LEU A 80 1.32 6.09 10.60
C LEU A 80 1.33 7.30 11.53
N GLY A 81 0.60 7.21 12.66
CA GLY A 81 0.44 8.32 13.58
C GLY A 81 -0.04 9.59 12.87
N ASP A 82 0.70 10.69 13.01
CA ASP A 82 0.34 12.01 12.46
C ASP A 82 0.35 12.08 10.93
N LYS A 83 0.88 11.06 10.24
CA LYS A 83 0.84 10.98 8.77
C LYS A 83 -0.57 10.66 8.28
N TYR A 84 -1.38 10.00 9.10
CA TYR A 84 -2.79 9.77 8.80
C TYR A 84 -3.59 11.06 9.06
N PRO A 85 -4.50 11.48 8.15
CA PRO A 85 -5.03 10.74 7.00
C PRO A 85 -4.35 11.04 5.65
N ALA A 86 -3.35 11.93 5.61
CA ALA A 86 -2.68 12.33 4.37
C ALA A 86 -1.95 11.16 3.67
N ALA A 87 -1.61 10.12 4.43
CA ALA A 87 -0.94 8.93 3.96
C ALA A 87 -1.77 8.10 2.96
N VAL A 88 -3.10 8.22 2.95
CA VAL A 88 -3.96 7.46 2.02
C VAL A 88 -3.72 7.89 0.58
N GLY A 89 -3.35 6.95 -0.29
CA GLY A 89 -3.05 7.22 -1.70
C GLY A 89 -1.76 8.03 -1.91
N GLN A 90 -0.95 8.22 -0.87
CA GLN A 90 0.34 8.91 -0.96
C GLN A 90 1.42 7.98 -1.52
N ARG A 91 2.45 8.56 -2.13
CA ARG A 91 3.70 7.85 -2.47
C ARG A 91 4.41 7.41 -1.20
N GLY A 92 4.85 6.16 -1.14
CA GLY A 92 5.58 5.61 0.01
C GLY A 92 6.81 6.46 0.38
N ALA A 93 7.59 6.89 -0.62
CA ALA A 93 8.78 7.73 -0.41
C ALA A 93 8.47 9.08 0.28
N ASP A 94 7.31 9.67 0.00
CA ASP A 94 6.89 10.93 0.61
C ASP A 94 6.37 10.71 2.04
N CYS A 95 5.61 9.63 2.26
CA CYS A 95 5.07 9.26 3.56
C CYS A 95 6.18 8.89 4.56
N TRP A 96 7.15 8.10 4.12
CA TRP A 96 8.19 7.47 4.96
C TRP A 96 9.57 8.11 4.80
N ARG A 97 9.62 9.36 4.35
CA ARG A 97 10.85 10.12 4.06
C ARG A 97 11.95 10.02 5.12
N GLU A 98 11.61 9.88 6.40
CA GLU A 98 12.58 9.79 7.50
C GLU A 98 13.32 8.45 7.59
N ILE A 99 12.73 7.38 7.03
CA ILE A 99 13.26 6.02 7.07
C ILE A 99 13.40 5.42 5.66
N TRP A 100 13.15 6.20 4.61
CA TRP A 100 13.06 5.72 3.23
C TRP A 100 14.35 5.05 2.76
N ASP A 101 15.51 5.51 3.21
CA ASP A 101 16.78 4.86 2.86
C ASP A 101 16.86 3.40 3.34
N ALA A 102 16.17 3.06 4.44
CA ALA A 102 16.12 1.71 5.00
C ALA A 102 14.96 0.88 4.44
N VAL A 103 13.75 1.44 4.38
CA VAL A 103 12.57 0.69 3.92
C VAL A 103 12.43 0.69 2.40
N GLY A 104 12.86 1.75 1.73
CA GLY A 104 12.81 1.89 0.28
C GLY A 104 13.72 0.88 -0.42
N SER A 105 14.91 0.61 0.10
CA SER A 105 15.81 -0.41 -0.47
C SER A 105 15.19 -1.81 -0.41
N LEU A 106 14.54 -2.16 0.71
CA LEU A 106 13.81 -3.42 0.83
C LEU A 106 12.62 -3.48 -0.13
N ALA A 107 11.95 -2.34 -0.36
CA ALA A 107 10.85 -2.23 -1.31
C ALA A 107 11.34 -2.45 -2.75
N GLU A 108 12.51 -1.92 -3.10
CA GLU A 108 13.15 -2.14 -4.40
C GLU A 108 13.53 -3.62 -4.61
N GLU A 109 13.96 -4.33 -3.57
CA GLU A 109 14.23 -5.76 -3.65
C GLU A 109 12.96 -6.58 -3.93
N ALA A 110 11.88 -6.28 -3.21
CA ALA A 110 10.57 -6.87 -3.47
C ALA A 110 10.06 -6.54 -4.87
N TRP A 111 10.23 -5.29 -5.30
CA TRP A 111 9.94 -4.85 -6.68
C TRP A 111 10.74 -5.61 -7.73
N ALA A 112 11.95 -6.07 -7.41
CA ALA A 112 12.76 -6.94 -8.25
C ALA A 112 12.38 -8.43 -8.12
N GLY A 113 11.25 -8.75 -7.49
CA GLY A 113 10.73 -10.10 -7.30
C GLY A 113 11.33 -10.88 -6.14
N ARG A 114 12.12 -10.25 -5.27
CA ARG A 114 12.71 -10.92 -4.09
C ARG A 114 12.01 -10.51 -2.81
N ALA A 115 11.33 -11.46 -2.18
CA ALA A 115 10.79 -11.23 -0.85
C ALA A 115 11.91 -10.87 0.14
N THR A 116 11.64 -9.91 1.03
CA THR A 116 12.55 -9.52 2.10
C THR A 116 11.91 -9.81 3.45
N PHE A 117 12.75 -10.06 4.45
CA PHE A 117 12.34 -10.20 5.84
C PHE A 117 13.37 -9.53 6.72
N THR A 118 12.87 -8.73 7.64
CA THR A 118 13.65 -7.90 8.53
C THR A 118 13.17 -8.14 9.96
N GLU A 119 14.10 -8.43 10.86
CA GLU A 119 13.79 -8.73 12.26
C GLU A 119 14.44 -7.70 13.18
N ASN A 120 13.64 -7.12 14.07
CA ASN A 120 14.09 -6.18 15.09
C ASN A 120 14.90 -4.99 14.53
N GLU A 121 14.51 -4.47 13.37
CA GLU A 121 15.13 -3.33 12.72
C GLU A 121 14.80 -2.04 13.45
N ARG A 122 15.83 -1.25 13.69
CA ARG A 122 15.74 -0.04 14.49
C ARG A 122 15.46 1.16 13.61
N LEU A 123 14.24 1.69 13.70
CA LEU A 123 13.75 2.78 12.88
C LEU A 123 13.40 4.00 13.72
N PHE A 124 13.68 5.18 13.18
CA PHE A 124 13.37 6.47 13.78
C PHE A 124 12.17 7.11 13.08
N LEU A 125 10.97 6.85 13.60
CA LEU A 125 9.73 7.33 13.01
C LEU A 125 9.37 8.71 13.55
N ARG A 126 8.92 9.62 12.67
CA ARG A 126 8.28 10.86 13.11
C ARG A 126 6.78 10.65 13.21
N ARG A 127 6.30 10.46 14.44
CA ARG A 127 4.89 10.33 14.79
C ARG A 127 4.61 11.03 16.13
N HIS A 128 3.38 11.48 16.32
CA HIS A 128 2.94 12.17 17.54
C HIS A 128 3.73 13.44 17.91
N GLY A 129 4.23 14.15 16.90
CA GLY A 129 4.99 15.40 17.05
C GLY A 129 6.46 15.26 17.44
N PHE A 130 6.98 14.04 17.63
CA PHE A 130 8.39 13.79 17.97
C PHE A 130 9.00 12.68 17.11
N VAL A 131 10.32 12.48 17.24
CA VAL A 131 11.02 11.34 16.62
C VAL A 131 11.10 10.23 17.65
N GLU A 132 10.52 9.09 17.34
CA GLU A 132 10.48 7.91 18.19
C GLU A 132 11.46 6.86 17.69
N GLU A 133 12.32 6.37 18.59
CA GLU A 133 13.11 5.16 18.33
C GLU A 133 12.22 3.94 18.54
N SER A 134 12.12 3.12 17.49
CA SER A 134 11.22 1.98 17.42
C SER A 134 11.91 0.77 16.81
N TYR A 135 11.41 -0.43 17.12
CA TYR A 135 11.95 -1.68 16.62
C TYR A 135 10.84 -2.45 15.90
N TRP A 136 11.14 -2.90 14.68
CA TRP A 136 10.14 -3.50 13.80
C TRP A 136 10.62 -4.84 13.26
N THR A 137 9.70 -5.80 13.23
CA THR A 137 9.86 -7.03 12.47
C THR A 137 8.83 -6.99 11.35
N PHE A 138 9.30 -7.00 10.11
CA PHE A 138 8.42 -6.93 8.96
C PHE A 138 8.96 -7.64 7.73
N SER A 139 8.07 -8.02 6.82
CA SER A 139 8.40 -8.60 5.53
C SER A 139 7.88 -7.74 4.39
N TYR A 140 8.54 -7.80 3.24
CA TYR A 140 7.98 -7.36 1.96
C TYR A 140 7.85 -8.53 1.01
N SER A 141 6.63 -8.80 0.56
CA SER A 141 6.36 -9.87 -0.40
C SER A 141 5.89 -9.32 -1.75
N PRO A 142 6.49 -9.78 -2.87
CA PRO A 142 6.11 -9.39 -4.23
C PRO A 142 4.70 -9.88 -4.59
N ILE A 143 3.85 -9.00 -5.15
CA ILE A 143 2.51 -9.37 -5.70
C ILE A 143 2.55 -9.40 -7.23
N PHE A 144 2.62 -10.59 -7.83
CA PHE A 144 2.77 -10.75 -9.28
C PHE A 144 1.47 -10.44 -10.05
N ASP A 145 1.58 -9.67 -11.13
CA ASP A 145 0.55 -9.48 -12.17
C ASP A 145 0.75 -10.50 -13.29
N GLU A 146 -0.31 -11.16 -13.75
CA GLU A 146 -0.22 -12.15 -14.83
C GLU A 146 0.08 -11.52 -16.20
N THR A 147 -0.10 -10.19 -16.34
CA THR A 147 0.04 -9.47 -17.61
C THR A 147 1.44 -8.92 -17.86
N VAL A 148 2.35 -8.99 -16.89
CA VAL A 148 3.69 -8.42 -16.99
C VAL A 148 4.76 -9.51 -16.88
N THR A 149 5.70 -9.50 -17.84
CA THR A 149 6.79 -10.48 -17.90
C THR A 149 7.78 -10.21 -16.76
N PRO A 150 8.50 -11.22 -16.22
CA PRO A 150 9.29 -11.13 -14.98
C PRO A 150 10.43 -10.10 -14.90
N GLN A 151 10.59 -9.24 -15.92
CA GLN A 151 11.54 -8.13 -15.95
C GLN A 151 10.93 -6.78 -15.53
N GLU A 152 9.62 -6.72 -15.35
CA GLU A 152 8.90 -5.60 -14.76
C GLU A 152 8.01 -6.22 -13.65
N GLN A 153 8.09 -5.74 -12.39
CA GLN A 153 7.27 -6.12 -11.19
C GLN A 153 7.90 -7.09 -10.15
N PRO A 154 7.43 -7.17 -8.86
CA PRO A 154 6.21 -6.57 -8.26
C PRO A 154 6.21 -5.95 -6.84
N PHE A 155 5.06 -5.32 -6.53
CA PHE A 155 4.57 -4.63 -5.32
C PHE A 155 4.88 -5.24 -3.96
N VAL A 156 4.86 -4.40 -2.93
CA VAL A 156 5.23 -4.76 -1.54
C VAL A 156 4.00 -4.95 -0.67
N LEU A 157 3.82 -6.16 -0.13
CA LEU A 157 3.00 -6.39 1.07
C LEU A 157 3.88 -6.21 2.31
N GLY A 158 3.64 -5.16 3.09
CA GLY A 158 4.25 -4.99 4.42
C GLY A 158 3.41 -5.67 5.49
N GLU A 159 3.96 -6.64 6.22
CA GLU A 159 3.34 -7.26 7.40
C GLU A 159 4.25 -7.02 8.61
N GLY A 160 3.72 -6.58 9.77
CA GLY A 160 4.50 -6.35 11.00
C GLY A 160 3.68 -5.92 12.20
#